data_AF-A0A6B3HVL9-F1
#
_entry.id   AF-A0A6B3HVL9-F1
#
_cell.length_a   1.000
_cell.length_b   1.000
_cell.length_c   1.000
_cell.angle_alpha   90.00
_cell.angle_beta   90.00
_cell.angle_gamma   90.00
#
_symmetry.space_group_name_H-M   'P 1'
#
loop_
_entity.id
_entity.type
_entity.pdbx_description
1 polymer ?
#
loop_
_entity_poly.entity_id
_entity_poly.type
_entity_poly.pdbx_seq_one_letter_code
_entity_poly.pdbx_strand_id
1 'polypeptide(L)' 'IMDPVYGYQVTNVEASMASPSSLLHWTRRMIEIRKQNPAFGLGEYTELPSSNPAVLAFTREYKDDLVLCVHN' A
#
# COMPACT_ATOMS: atom_id res chain seq x y z
N ILE A 1 17.19 -3.00 28.28
CA ILE A 1 17.56 -3.89 27.17
C ILE A 1 17.36 -3.09 25.89
N MET A 2 18.39 -2.88 25.08
CA MET A 2 18.34 -2.11 23.84
C MET A 2 18.12 -3.09 22.69
N ASP A 3 17.04 -2.89 21.91
CA ASP A 3 16.80 -3.66 20.68
C ASP A 3 17.44 -2.90 19.51
N PRO A 4 18.48 -3.45 18.86
CA PRO A 4 19.18 -2.77 17.79
C PRO A 4 18.38 -2.69 16.48
N VAL A 5 17.26 -3.43 16.36
CA VAL A 5 16.44 -3.51 15.16
C VAL A 5 15.17 -2.68 15.30
N TYR A 6 14.46 -2.80 16.42
CA TYR A 6 13.16 -2.16 16.63
C TYR A 6 13.12 -1.13 17.75
N GLY A 7 14.25 -0.88 18.43
CA GLY A 7 14.33 0.13 19.48
C GLY A 7 13.98 1.53 18.95
N TYR A 8 13.37 2.36 19.79
CA TYR A 8 12.95 3.72 19.38
C TYR A 8 14.12 4.59 18.90
N GLN A 9 15.35 4.28 19.32
CA GLN A 9 16.56 4.97 18.87
C GLN A 9 16.81 4.77 17.37
N VAL A 10 16.38 3.64 16.80
CA VAL A 10 16.49 3.32 15.36
C VAL A 10 15.17 3.46 14.61
N THR A 11 14.03 3.21 15.26
CA THR A 11 12.68 3.32 14.66
C THR A 11 11.85 4.34 15.41
N ASN A 12 11.77 5.56 14.89
CA ASN A 12 10.94 6.61 15.46
C ASN A 12 10.32 7.53 14.39
N VAL A 13 9.32 8.30 14.83
CA VAL A 13 8.53 9.20 13.98
C VAL A 13 9.38 10.37 13.50
N GLU A 14 10.18 10.99 14.36
CA GLU A 14 10.99 12.16 14.01
C GLU A 14 11.97 11.84 12.86
N ALA A 15 12.75 10.76 13.01
CA ALA A 15 13.66 10.28 11.97
C ALA A 15 12.91 9.88 10.69
N SER A 16 11.75 9.23 10.81
CA SER A 16 10.92 8.86 9.66
C SER A 16 10.30 10.08 8.97
N MET A 17 9.99 11.15 9.69
CA MET A 17 9.52 12.42 9.14
C MET A 17 10.63 13.21 8.45
N ALA A 18 11.89 13.05 8.87
CA ALA A 18 13.02 13.69 8.21
C ALA A 18 13.43 12.97 6.91
N SER A 19 13.20 11.66 6.81
CA SER A 19 13.56 10.85 5.64
C SER A 19 12.39 10.69 4.65
N PRO A 20 12.46 11.24 3.42
CA PRO A 20 11.39 11.12 2.42
C PRO A 20 11.15 9.68 1.93
N SER A 21 12.16 8.82 2.02
CA SER A 21 12.07 7.40 1.66
C SER A 21 11.63 6.51 2.82
N SER A 22 11.20 7.08 3.94
CA SER A 22 10.76 6.32 5.11
C SER A 22 9.46 5.58 4.85
N LEU A 23 9.24 4.52 5.62
CA LEU A 23 7.97 3.80 5.63
C LEU A 23 6.79 4.74 5.96
N LEU A 24 7.00 5.76 6.80
CA LEU A 24 5.96 6.73 7.14
C LEU A 24 5.52 7.55 5.92
N HIS A 25 6.47 8.09 5.16
CA HIS A 25 6.15 8.82 3.93
C HIS A 25 5.50 7.93 2.88
N TRP A 26 6.03 6.72 2.71
CA TRP A 26 5.45 5.73 1.80
C TRP A 26 3.99 5.41 2.19
N THR A 27 3.74 5.17 3.47
CA THR A 27 2.39 4.86 3.99
C THR A 27 1.43 6.03 3.77
N ARG A 28 1.86 7.26 4.05
CA ARG A 28 1.05 8.47 3.79
C ARG A 28 0.69 8.60 2.32
N ARG A 29 1.65 8.34 1.42
CA ARG A 29 1.42 8.36 -0.03
C ARG A 29 0.42 7.30 -0.49
N MET A 30 0.54 6.07 0.02
CA MET A 30 -0.41 5.00 -0.30
C MET A 30 -1.83 5.31 0.20
N ILE A 31 -1.98 5.91 1.38
CA ILE A 31 -3.27 6.37 1.89
C ILE A 31 -3.85 7.48 1.01
N GLU A 32 -3.03 8.41 0.56
CA GLU A 32 -3.46 9.48 -0.35
C GLU A 32 -4.00 8.92 -1.67
N ILE A 33 -3.27 8.01 -2.30
CA ILE A 33 -3.70 7.32 -3.54
C ILE A 33 -5.03 6.58 -3.30
N ARG A 34 -5.15 5.85 -2.18
CA ARG A 34 -6.40 5.15 -1.84
C ARG A 34 -7.58 6.11 -1.72
N LYS A 35 -7.39 7.30 -1.13
CA LYS A 35 -8.46 8.31 -0.98
C LYS A 35 -8.86 8.93 -2.32
N GLN A 36 -7.94 9.01 -3.28
CA GLN A 36 -8.19 9.57 -4.61
C GLN A 36 -8.92 8.60 -5.56
N ASN A 37 -8.92 7.30 -5.27
CA ASN A 37 -9.56 6.27 -6.11
C ASN A 37 -10.60 5.49 -5.28
N PRO A 38 -11.88 5.93 -5.26
CA PRO A 38 -12.95 5.29 -4.51
C PRO A 38 -13.12 3.79 -4.77
N ALA A 39 -12.72 3.29 -5.94
CA ALA A 39 -12.76 1.87 -6.28
C ALA A 39 -12.03 0.99 -5.24
N PHE A 40 -10.94 1.48 -4.63
CA PHE A 40 -10.25 0.73 -3.58
C PHE A 40 -11.09 0.49 -2.31
N GLY A 41 -12.03 1.38 -2.01
CA GLY A 41 -12.90 1.30 -0.82
C GLY A 41 -14.26 0.70 -1.11
N LEU A 42 -14.88 1.10 -2.21
CA LEU A 42 -16.28 0.81 -2.54
C LEU A 42 -16.45 -0.11 -3.76
N GLY A 43 -15.39 -0.34 -4.52
CA GLY A 43 -15.49 -1.07 -5.79
C GLY A 43 -15.70 -2.56 -5.61
N GLU A 44 -16.43 -3.13 -6.56
CA GLU A 44 -16.60 -4.57 -6.69
C GLU A 44 -15.24 -5.24 -6.93
N TYR A 45 -15.05 -6.44 -6.39
CA TYR A 45 -13.81 -7.20 -6.57
C TYR A 45 -14.02 -8.25 -7.65
N THR A 46 -13.11 -8.31 -8.61
CA THR A 46 -13.07 -9.40 -9.61
C THR A 46 -11.66 -9.94 -9.70
N GLU A 47 -11.49 -11.21 -9.33
CA GLU A 47 -10.21 -11.89 -9.46
C GLU A 47 -9.87 -12.17 -10.92
N LEU A 48 -8.59 -12.00 -11.28
CA LEU A 48 -8.09 -12.28 -12.62
C LEU A 48 -7.16 -13.49 -12.57
N PRO A 49 -7.36 -14.49 -13.44
CA PRO A 49 -6.45 -15.63 -13.50
C PRO A 49 -5.06 -15.19 -13.97
N SER A 50 -4.04 -15.67 -13.27
CA SER A 50 -2.63 -15.51 -13.66
C SER A 50 -2.06 -16.85 -14.12
N SER A 51 -1.21 -16.83 -15.14
CA SER A 51 -0.44 -18.01 -15.57
C SER A 51 0.63 -18.41 -14.55
N ASN A 52 1.04 -17.47 -13.69
CA ASN A 52 1.94 -17.71 -12.57
C ASN A 52 1.14 -17.71 -11.25
N PRO A 53 1.08 -18.83 -10.51
CA PRO A 53 0.33 -18.92 -9.26
C PRO A 53 0.90 -18.07 -8.12
N ALA A 54 2.14 -17.57 -8.24
CA ALA A 54 2.70 -16.62 -7.27
C ALA A 54 2.15 -15.19 -7.43
N VAL A 55 1.53 -14.89 -8.58
CA VAL A 55 1.01 -13.55 -8.86
C VAL A 55 -0.48 -13.51 -8.55
N LEU A 56 -0.86 -12.58 -7.66
CA LEU A 56 -2.26 -12.25 -7.38
C LEU A 56 -2.66 -11.03 -8.19
N ALA A 57 -3.66 -11.18 -9.07
CA ALA A 57 -4.21 -10.09 -9.86
C ALA A 57 -5.73 -9.98 -9.68
N PHE A 58 -6.24 -8.77 -9.57
CA PHE A 58 -7.68 -8.50 -9.46
C PHE A 58 -8.00 -7.07 -9.88
N THR A 59 -9.23 -6.84 -10.31
CA THR A 59 -9.76 -5.48 -10.51
C THR A 59 -10.62 -5.03 -9.33
N ARG A 60 -10.67 -3.71 -9.15
CA ARG A 60 -11.66 -3.02 -8.33
C ARG A 60 -12.39 -2.01 -9.20
N GLU A 61 -13.71 -2.10 -9.28
CA GLU A 61 -14.52 -1.21 -10.13
C GLU A 61 -15.62 -0.52 -9.34
N TYR A 62 -15.69 0.81 -9.42
CA TYR A 62 -16.75 1.62 -8.84
C TYR A 62 -17.11 2.79 -9.75
N LYS A 63 -18.28 2.73 -10.39
CA LYS A 63 -18.73 3.74 -11.38
C LYS A 63 -17.68 3.86 -12.50
N ASP A 64 -17.15 5.07 -12.72
CA ASP A 64 -16.15 5.35 -13.77
C ASP A 64 -14.69 5.13 -13.29
N ASP A 65 -14.50 4.63 -12.07
CA ASP A 65 -13.18 4.33 -11.49
C ASP A 65 -12.89 2.82 -11.56
N LEU A 66 -11.88 2.45 -12.37
CA LEU A 66 -11.42 1.07 -12.56
C LEU A 66 -9.93 0.98 -12.23
N VAL A 67 -9.61 0.11 -11.26
CA VAL A 67 -8.23 -0.12 -10.82
C VAL A 67 -7.86 -1.58 -11.02
N LEU A 68 -6.72 -1.82 -11.69
CA LEU A 68 -6.07 -3.13 -11.76
C LEU A 68 -4.99 -3.22 -10.67
N CYS A 69 -5.11 -4.22 -9.80
CA CYS A 69 -4.12 -4.55 -8.77
C CYS A 69 -3.33 -5.79 -9.19
N VAL A 70 -2.00 -5.73 -9.07
CA VAL A 70 -1.10 -6.85 -9.34
C VAL A 70 -0.06 -6.93 -8.22
N HIS A 71 0.04 -8.10 -7.59
CA HIS A 71 0.96 -8.39 -6.49
C HIS A 71 1.80 -9.62 -6.85
N ASN A 72 3.08 -9.61 -6.47
CA ASN A 72 4.05 -10.69 -6.66
C ASN A 72 4.73 -11.01 -5.32
#